data_AF-A0A1Q6M7Q5-F1
#
_entry.id   AF-A0A1Q6M7Q5-F1
#
_cell.length_a   1.000
_cell.length_b   1.000
_cell.length_c   1.000
_cell.angle_alpha   90.00
_cell.angle_beta   90.00
_cell.angle_gamma   90.00
#
_symmetry.space_group_name_H-M   'P 1'
#
loop_
_entity.id
_entity.type
_entity.pdbx_description
1 polymer ?
#
loop_
_entity_poly.entity_id
_entity_poly.type
_entity_poly.pdbx_seq_one_letter_code
_entity_poly.pdbx_strand_id
1 'polypeptide(L)'
;MFKKERGITLVALVVTIVVLLILAGVSISMVLGNNGIVTKAKETQTAQDKAYAEDVIESGLKAVQIEVLSNTLPTGKTANVAYVVEKINDSAFTVKSGSTDTITYTKGTATYDIKVDMTKYIVDKTAK
;
A
#
# COMPACT_ATOMS: atom_id res chain seq x y z
N MET A 1 -38.99 -21.46 52.79
CA MET A 1 -38.11 -21.36 51.59
C MET A 1 -37.06 -20.30 51.86
N PHE A 2 -35.79 -20.68 52.04
CA PHE A 2 -34.70 -19.71 52.17
C PHE A 2 -34.17 -19.35 50.78
N LYS A 3 -34.33 -18.10 50.35
CA LYS A 3 -33.61 -17.55 49.20
C LYS A 3 -32.12 -17.55 49.55
N LYS A 4 -31.33 -18.39 48.89
CA LYS A 4 -29.86 -18.34 48.97
C LYS A 4 -29.39 -17.08 48.25
N GLU A 5 -29.12 -16.02 49.01
CA GLU A 5 -28.42 -14.86 48.47
C GLU A 5 -26.98 -15.25 48.15
N ARG A 6 -26.65 -15.28 46.85
CA ARG A 6 -25.28 -15.53 46.38
C ARG A 6 -24.50 -14.21 46.43
N GLY A 7 -24.08 -13.82 47.63
CA GLY A 7 -23.12 -12.74 47.80
C GLY A 7 -21.77 -13.11 47.19
N ILE A 8 -21.22 -12.26 46.33
CA ILE A 8 -19.83 -12.38 45.87
C ILE A 8 -18.91 -11.77 46.93
N THR A 9 -17.74 -12.38 47.17
CA THR A 9 -16.73 -11.77 48.05
C THR A 9 -16.08 -10.60 47.33
N LEU A 10 -15.73 -9.53 48.05
CA LEU A 10 -14.98 -8.40 47.48
C LEU A 10 -13.67 -8.86 46.82
N VAL A 11 -13.04 -9.91 47.37
CA VAL A 11 -11.84 -10.53 46.78
C VAL A 11 -12.15 -11.09 45.39
N ALA A 12 -13.24 -11.84 45.23
CA ALA A 12 -13.62 -12.37 43.92
C ALA A 12 -13.94 -11.26 42.92
N LEU A 13 -14.54 -10.16 43.37
CA LEU A 13 -14.80 -8.99 42.53
C LEU A 13 -13.50 -8.30 42.08
N VAL A 14 -12.50 -8.17 42.94
CA VAL A 14 -11.23 -7.53 42.59
C VAL A 14 -10.43 -8.39 41.60
N VAL A 15 -10.36 -9.70 41.83
CA VAL A 15 -9.58 -10.61 40.96
C VAL A 15 -10.10 -10.60 39.53
N THR A 16 -11.42 -10.59 39.32
CA THR A 16 -12.00 -10.56 37.97
C THR A 16 -11.63 -9.28 37.22
N ILE A 17 -11.66 -8.13 37.89
CA ILE A 17 -11.27 -6.85 37.27
C ILE A 17 -9.78 -6.87 36.91
N VAL A 18 -8.90 -7.34 37.79
CA VAL A 18 -7.45 -7.42 37.48
C VAL A 18 -7.20 -8.33 36.27
N VAL A 19 -7.86 -9.49 36.20
CA VAL A 19 -7.74 -10.40 35.05
C VAL A 19 -8.22 -9.73 33.76
N LEU A 20 -9.37 -9.04 33.80
CA LEU A 20 -9.89 -8.28 32.65
C LEU A 20 -8.92 -7.19 32.19
N LEU A 21 -8.30 -6.46 33.12
CA LEU A 21 -7.32 -5.42 32.80
C LEU A 21 -6.07 -5.99 32.13
N ILE A 22 -5.54 -7.11 32.61
CA ILE A 22 -4.38 -7.76 32.02
C ILE A 22 -4.73 -8.29 30.62
N LEU A 23 -5.85 -9.00 30.48
CA LEU A 23 -6.31 -9.51 29.19
C LEU A 23 -6.53 -8.39 28.18
N ALA A 24 -7.16 -7.29 28.59
CA ALA A 24 -7.33 -6.11 27.75
C ALA A 24 -5.98 -5.53 27.31
N GLY A 25 -5.01 -5.40 28.23
CA GLY A 25 -3.67 -4.89 27.90
C GLY A 25 -2.96 -5.74 26.84
N VAL A 26 -2.97 -7.07 27.00
CA VAL A 26 -2.36 -7.99 26.03
C VAL A 26 -3.09 -7.97 24.69
N SER A 27 -4.43 -8.03 24.70
CA SER A 27 -5.25 -7.97 23.48
C SER A 27 -5.04 -6.67 22.69
N ILE A 28 -5.02 -5.52 23.37
CA ILE A 28 -4.81 -4.21 22.73
C ILE A 28 -3.41 -4.15 22.10
N SER A 29 -2.38 -4.60 22.81
CA SER A 29 -1.01 -4.63 22.31
C SER A 29 -0.86 -5.50 21.05
N MET A 30 -1.52 -6.66 21.00
CA MET A 30 -1.50 -7.53 19.82
C MET A 30 -2.29 -6.96 18.62
N VAL A 31 -3.32 -6.14 18.86
CA VAL A 31 -4.13 -5.56 17.78
C VAL A 31 -3.50 -4.29 17.23
N LEU A 32 -3.05 -3.38 18.10
CA LEU A 32 -2.62 -2.02 17.76
C LEU A 32 -1.11 -1.77 17.89
N GLY A 33 -0.35 -2.73 18.41
CA GLY A 33 1.11 -2.60 18.55
C GLY A 33 1.84 -2.49 17.21
N ASN A 34 3.15 -2.25 17.28
CA ASN A 34 3.99 -2.05 16.09
C ASN A 34 4.01 -3.26 15.14
N ASN A 35 3.88 -4.48 15.69
CA ASN A 35 3.71 -5.73 14.93
C ASN A 35 2.28 -6.28 15.06
N GLY A 36 1.34 -5.43 15.46
CA GLY A 36 -0.05 -5.81 15.64
C GLY A 36 -0.75 -6.02 14.30
N ILE A 37 -1.91 -6.70 14.36
CA ILE A 37 -2.66 -7.10 13.15
C ILE A 37 -3.05 -5.89 12.31
N VAL A 38 -3.47 -4.78 12.92
CA VAL A 38 -3.92 -3.59 12.18
C VAL A 38 -2.74 -2.93 11.45
N THR A 39 -1.59 -2.80 12.12
CA THR A 39 -0.37 -2.26 11.52
C THR A 39 0.10 -3.14 10.36
N LYS A 40 0.15 -4.46 10.57
CA LYS A 40 0.53 -5.41 9.52
C LYS A 40 -0.42 -5.37 8.33
N ALA A 41 -1.73 -5.28 8.57
CA ALA A 41 -2.71 -5.17 7.49
C ALA A 41 -2.49 -3.91 6.64
N LYS A 42 -2.18 -2.77 7.27
CA LYS A 42 -1.87 -1.52 6.56
C LYS A 42 -0.57 -1.61 5.76
N GLU A 43 0.48 -2.21 6.32
CA GLU A 43 1.74 -2.47 5.59
C GLU A 43 1.49 -3.37 4.38
N THR A 44 0.75 -4.46 4.56
CA THR A 44 0.42 -5.40 3.48
C THR A 44 -0.43 -4.71 2.42
N GLN A 45 -1.40 -3.88 2.80
CA GLN A 45 -2.18 -3.09 1.85
C GLN A 45 -1.28 -2.13 1.05
N THR A 46 -0.41 -1.39 1.73
CA THR A 46 0.55 -0.46 1.09
C THR A 46 1.46 -1.19 0.11
N ALA A 47 1.97 -2.36 0.49
CA ALA A 47 2.83 -3.19 -0.36
C ALA A 47 2.06 -3.74 -1.58
N GLN A 48 0.81 -4.17 -1.41
CA GLN A 48 -0.04 -4.64 -2.51
C GLN A 48 -0.38 -3.51 -3.48
N ASP A 49 -0.75 -2.33 -2.97
CA ASP A 49 -1.09 -1.18 -3.81
C ASP A 49 0.14 -0.68 -4.59
N LYS A 50 1.32 -0.68 -3.96
CA LYS A 50 2.59 -0.40 -4.65
C LYS A 50 2.88 -1.45 -5.72
N ALA A 51 2.78 -2.74 -5.40
CA ALA A 51 3.04 -3.81 -6.36
C ALA A 51 2.08 -3.77 -7.56
N TYR A 52 0.81 -3.45 -7.32
CA TYR A 52 -0.17 -3.21 -8.37
C TYR A 52 0.26 -2.06 -9.29
N ALA A 53 0.65 -0.92 -8.71
CA ALA A 53 1.13 0.21 -9.49
C ALA A 53 2.38 -0.14 -10.32
N GLU A 54 3.33 -0.87 -9.74
CA GLU A 54 4.53 -1.34 -10.45
C GLU A 54 4.19 -2.21 -11.66
N ASP A 55 3.26 -3.16 -11.53
CA ASP A 55 2.85 -4.08 -12.60
C ASP A 55 2.17 -3.34 -13.77
N VAL A 56 1.29 -2.40 -13.45
CA VAL A 56 0.62 -1.56 -14.46
C VAL A 56 1.63 -0.66 -15.18
N ILE A 57 2.53 -0.02 -14.43
CA ILE A 57 3.58 0.83 -15.00
C ILE A 57 4.54 0.02 -15.86
N GLU A 58 4.93 -1.17 -15.41
CA GLU A 58 5.80 -2.08 -16.17
C GLU A 58 5.15 -2.45 -17.51
N SER A 59 3.86 -2.77 -17.52
CA SER A 59 3.09 -3.01 -18.75
C SER A 59 3.10 -1.80 -19.69
N GLY A 60 2.87 -0.59 -19.17
CA GLY A 60 2.96 0.65 -19.94
C GLY A 60 4.36 0.90 -20.52
N LEU A 61 5.41 0.65 -19.73
CA LEU A 61 6.80 0.74 -20.19
C LEU A 61 7.11 -0.23 -21.32
N LYS A 62 6.63 -1.49 -21.23
CA LYS A 62 6.80 -2.47 -22.30
C LYS A 62 6.07 -2.08 -23.57
N ALA A 63 4.86 -1.52 -23.46
CA ALA A 63 4.13 -1.01 -24.63
C ALA A 63 4.92 0.08 -25.36
N VAL A 64 5.47 1.06 -24.62
CA VAL A 64 6.33 2.10 -25.22
C VAL A 64 7.61 1.50 -25.79
N GLN A 65 8.24 0.55 -25.09
CA GLN A 65 9.46 -0.13 -25.56
C GLN A 65 9.24 -0.81 -26.91
N ILE A 66 8.12 -1.51 -27.08
CA ILE A 66 7.76 -2.19 -28.33
C ILE A 66 7.64 -1.18 -29.47
N GLU A 67 7.01 -0.03 -29.24
CA GLU A 67 6.84 1.01 -30.27
C GLU A 67 8.17 1.63 -30.68
N VAL A 68 9.08 1.85 -29.72
CA VAL A 68 10.43 2.36 -30.00
C VAL A 68 11.24 1.33 -30.78
N LEU A 69 11.25 0.07 -30.37
CA LEU A 69 12.02 -0.98 -31.04
C LEU A 69 11.45 -1.34 -32.42
N SER A 70 10.13 -1.20 -32.59
CA SER A 70 9.45 -1.46 -33.87
C SER A 70 9.44 -0.24 -34.80
N ASN A 71 10.02 0.90 -34.39
CA ASN A 71 9.95 2.17 -35.11
C ASN A 71 8.50 2.60 -35.44
N THR A 72 7.54 2.25 -34.59
CA THR A 72 6.11 2.60 -34.74
C THR A 72 5.67 3.70 -33.77
N LEU A 73 6.62 4.36 -33.11
CA LEU A 73 6.33 5.49 -32.23
C LEU A 73 5.59 6.59 -33.02
N PRO A 74 4.40 7.03 -32.58
CA PRO A 74 3.63 8.02 -33.32
C PRO A 74 4.36 9.34 -33.50
N THR A 75 4.16 9.99 -34.65
CA THR A 75 4.74 11.31 -34.93
C THR A 75 4.27 12.32 -33.88
N GLY A 76 5.22 13.07 -33.30
CA GLY A 76 4.95 14.04 -32.24
C GLY A 76 4.94 13.47 -30.82
N LYS A 77 5.19 12.16 -30.65
CA LYS A 77 5.41 11.54 -29.34
C LYS A 77 6.88 11.30 -29.07
N THR A 78 7.23 11.38 -27.80
CA THR A 78 8.57 11.08 -27.28
C THR A 78 8.43 9.96 -26.27
N ALA A 79 9.33 8.96 -26.33
CA ALA A 79 9.39 7.89 -25.34
C ALA A 79 9.85 8.42 -23.99
N ASN A 80 8.90 8.89 -23.18
CA ASN A 80 9.11 9.45 -21.85
C ASN A 80 8.01 8.98 -20.89
N VAL A 81 8.13 9.33 -19.61
CA VAL A 81 7.15 8.97 -18.57
C VAL A 81 5.74 9.48 -18.85
N ALA A 82 5.58 10.62 -19.52
CA ALA A 82 4.26 11.14 -19.90
C ALA A 82 3.57 10.24 -20.93
N TYR A 83 4.33 9.75 -21.91
CA TYR A 83 3.80 8.82 -22.90
C TYR A 83 3.53 7.42 -22.31
N VAL A 84 4.33 6.99 -21.33
CA VAL A 84 4.03 5.76 -20.56
C VAL A 84 2.69 5.90 -19.84
N VAL A 85 2.45 7.01 -19.15
CA VAL A 85 1.17 7.29 -18.49
C VAL A 85 0.01 7.32 -19.49
N GLU A 86 0.22 7.90 -20.67
CA GLU A 86 -0.78 7.86 -21.75
C GLU A 86 -1.09 6.43 -22.20
N LYS A 87 -0.08 5.55 -22.29
CA LYS A 87 -0.27 4.13 -22.64
C LYS A 87 -0.98 3.32 -21.56
N ILE A 88 -0.75 3.64 -20.29
CA ILE A 88 -1.49 3.06 -19.17
C ILE A 88 -2.99 3.41 -19.29
N ASN A 89 -3.30 4.62 -19.75
CA ASN A 89 -4.67 5.09 -19.98
C ASN A 89 -5.58 4.97 -18.74
N ASP A 90 -5.03 5.30 -17.58
CA ASP A 90 -5.75 5.38 -16.31
C ASP A 90 -5.38 6.67 -15.58
N SER A 91 -6.40 7.47 -15.27
CA SER A 91 -6.28 8.75 -14.55
C SER A 91 -5.68 8.64 -13.15
N ALA A 92 -5.68 7.44 -12.55
CA ALA A 92 -5.01 7.20 -11.28
C ALA A 92 -3.48 7.31 -11.38
N PHE A 93 -2.93 7.24 -12.60
CA PHE A 93 -1.50 7.34 -12.88
C PHE A 93 -1.19 8.71 -13.47
N THR A 94 -0.21 9.38 -12.89
CA THR A 94 0.23 10.72 -13.31
C THR A 94 1.74 10.82 -13.30
N VAL A 95 2.32 11.73 -14.07
CA VAL A 95 3.74 12.04 -13.94
C VAL A 95 3.94 12.90 -12.70
N LYS A 96 4.90 12.55 -11.85
CA LYS A 96 5.23 13.36 -10.68
C LYS A 96 5.73 14.73 -11.13
N SER A 97 5.15 15.79 -10.58
CA SER A 97 5.54 17.17 -10.92
C SER A 97 7.04 17.40 -10.76
N GLY A 98 7.68 17.94 -11.80
CA GLY A 98 9.12 18.23 -11.82
C GLY A 98 10.03 17.01 -11.94
N SER A 99 9.50 15.82 -12.21
CA SER A 99 10.28 14.59 -12.43
C SER A 99 10.16 14.08 -13.87
N THR A 100 11.24 13.48 -14.36
CA THR A 100 11.32 12.81 -15.67
C THR A 100 11.34 11.29 -15.57
N ASP A 101 11.36 10.75 -14.35
CA ASP A 101 11.64 9.34 -14.03
C ASP A 101 10.66 8.76 -13.01
N THR A 102 9.63 9.51 -12.60
CA THR A 102 8.70 9.08 -11.55
C THR A 102 7.25 9.20 -12.00
N ILE A 103 6.51 8.10 -11.84
CA ILE A 103 5.07 8.02 -12.05
C ILE A 103 4.39 7.85 -10.69
N THR A 104 3.39 8.68 -10.42
CA THR A 104 2.58 8.65 -9.20
C THR A 104 1.27 7.91 -9.46
N TYR A 105 1.02 6.86 -8.67
CA TYR A 105 -0.27 6.19 -8.58
C TYR A 105 -1.07 6.72 -7.39
N THR A 106 -2.33 7.09 -7.59
CA THR A 106 -3.22 7.59 -6.53
C THR A 106 -4.40 6.65 -6.31
N LYS A 107 -4.57 6.19 -5.07
CA LYS A 107 -5.69 5.34 -4.65
C LYS A 107 -6.35 5.92 -3.41
N GLY A 108 -7.53 6.52 -3.58
CA GLY A 108 -8.19 7.26 -2.50
C GLY A 108 -7.32 8.43 -2.03
N THR A 109 -6.92 8.44 -0.76
CA THR A 109 -6.01 9.44 -0.19
C THR A 109 -4.53 9.04 -0.23
N ALA A 110 -4.23 7.80 -0.66
CA ALA A 110 -2.87 7.29 -0.70
C ALA A 110 -2.23 7.55 -2.07
N THR A 111 -0.97 7.96 -2.06
CA THR A 111 -0.16 8.18 -3.26
C THR A 111 1.12 7.34 -3.19
N TYR A 112 1.47 6.72 -4.30
CA TYR A 112 2.64 5.86 -4.43
C TYR A 112 3.49 6.41 -5.57
N ASP A 113 4.72 6.82 -5.25
CA ASP A 113 5.69 7.30 -6.25
C ASP A 113 6.58 6.14 -6.69
N ILE A 114 6.50 5.79 -7.97
CA ILE A 114 7.23 4.67 -8.57
C ILE A 114 8.24 5.25 -9.54
N LYS A 115 9.52 4.99 -9.26
CA LYS A 115 10.61 5.36 -10.16
C LYS A 115 10.72 4.37 -11.32
N VAL A 116 11.10 4.86 -12.48
CA VAL A 116 11.28 4.07 -13.69
C VAL A 116 12.61 4.41 -14.35
N ASP A 117 13.23 3.41 -14.97
CA ASP A 117 14.38 3.57 -15.85
C ASP A 117 13.89 3.56 -17.30
N MET A 118 13.78 4.75 -17.89
CA MET A 118 13.35 4.92 -19.28
C MET A 118 14.35 4.38 -20.31
N THR A 119 15.61 4.17 -19.94
CA THR A 119 16.62 3.58 -20.84
C THR A 119 16.41 2.08 -20.94
N LYS A 120 16.03 1.45 -19.82
CA LYS A 120 15.81 0.00 -19.73
C LYS A 120 14.34 -0.40 -19.87
N TYR A 121 13.41 0.56 -19.84
CA TYR A 121 11.96 0.34 -19.84
C TYR A 121 11.54 -0.63 -18.72
N ILE A 122 11.98 -0.34 -17.49
CA ILE A 122 11.66 -1.10 -16.28
C ILE A 122 11.31 -0.17 -15.13
N VAL A 123 10.58 -0.69 -14.15
CA VAL A 123 10.47 -0.06 -12.83
C VAL A 123 11.82 -0.13 -12.12
N ASP A 124 12.29 0.99 -11.59
CA ASP A 124 13.52 1.06 -10.80
C ASP A 124 13.26 0.61 -9.36
N LYS A 125 13.56 -0.66 -9.09
CA LYS A 125 13.41 -1.29 -7.76
C LYS A 125 14.62 -1.06 -6.85
N THR A 126 15.63 -0.31 -7.30
CA THR A 126 16.86 -0.03 -6.54
C THR A 126 16.63 1.02 -5.45
N ALA A 127 15.56 1.81 -5.56
CA ALA A 127 15.07 2.68 -4.50
C ALA A 127 14.23 1.88 -3.49
N LYS A 128 14.91 1.16 -2.59
CA LYS A 128 14.32 0.66 -1.34
C LYS A 128 14.55 1.64 -0.20
#